data_AF-A0A7S2ZYZ5-F1
#
_entry.id   AF-A0A7S2ZYZ5-F1
#
_cell.length_a   1.000
_cell.length_b   1.000
_cell.length_c   1.000
_cell.angle_alpha   90.00
_cell.angle_beta   90.00
_cell.angle_gamma   90.00
#
_symmetry.space_group_name_H-M   'P 1'
#
loop_
_entity.id
_entity.type
_entity.pdbx_description
1 polymer ?
#
loop_
_entity_poly.entity_id
_entity_poly.type
_entity_poly.pdbx_seq_one_letter_code
_entity_poly.pdbx_strand_id
1 'polypeptide(L)'
;MSNDSYEIAAEALSLAEARRGSLRGILFSLKGKSGRNWKSVYALAHETQRFHEVLQAAIEECSPVEELCEGLRDRKLWWLVRVLCYDATIGSGRKKVRSRKGSIARIVSKNANVLVDAIEAQHGGQWHNRNDLLGNGDDAKGLPRYARINLIKGTRERALSIYREEGYEVAVDEHIPNLLVFPSGTDLHSHETVGRGEVILQDKVRRRSRQTSAELPSLSPPPILEQLHGCRGHLSAAELAGLGRVCGAGE
;
A
#
# COMPACT_ATOMS: atom_id res chain seq x y z
N MET A 1 2.26 24.44 1.76
CA MET A 1 2.01 23.59 2.95
C MET A 1 2.51 24.33 4.18
N SER A 2 1.93 24.09 5.38
CA SER A 2 2.48 24.67 6.62
C SER A 2 3.81 24.00 6.97
N ASN A 3 4.74 24.75 7.58
CA ASN A 3 6.09 24.26 7.91
C ASN A 3 6.08 22.96 8.75
N ASP A 4 5.06 22.76 9.59
CA ASP A 4 4.94 21.58 10.45
C ASP A 4 4.42 20.33 9.70
N SER A 5 3.89 20.48 8.47
CA SER A 5 3.31 19.36 7.70
C SER A 5 4.36 18.32 7.29
N TYR A 6 5.55 18.79 6.89
CA TYR A 6 6.66 17.90 6.47
C TYR A 6 7.23 17.12 7.66
N GLU A 7 7.33 17.74 8.84
CA GLU A 7 7.83 17.09 10.04
C GLU A 7 6.87 16.01 10.56
N ILE A 8 5.55 16.25 10.45
CA ILE A 8 4.53 15.25 10.80
C ILE A 8 4.58 14.06 9.84
N ALA A 9 4.75 14.31 8.53
CA ALA A 9 4.91 13.23 7.55
C ALA A 9 6.17 12.40 7.83
N ALA A 10 7.30 13.04 8.10
CA ALA A 10 8.55 12.37 8.45
C ALA A 10 8.45 11.57 9.76
N GLU A 11 7.76 12.11 10.77
CA GLU A 11 7.47 11.39 12.02
C GLU A 11 6.64 10.13 11.75
N ALA A 12 5.57 10.25 10.95
CA ALA A 12 4.74 9.10 10.59
C ALA A 12 5.54 8.00 9.87
N LEU A 13 6.39 8.36 8.90
CA LEU A 13 7.21 7.42 8.14
C LEU A 13 8.28 6.74 9.01
N SER A 14 8.96 7.50 9.87
CA SER A 14 9.94 6.93 10.80
C SER A 14 9.32 5.95 11.81
N LEU A 15 8.09 6.22 12.26
CA LEU A 15 7.34 5.30 13.13
C LEU A 15 6.88 4.04 12.38
N ALA A 16 6.48 4.18 11.11
CA ALA A 16 6.11 3.06 10.24
C ALA A 16 7.31 2.13 9.99
N GLU A 17 8.49 2.70 9.70
CA GLU A 17 9.72 1.93 9.50
C GLU A 17 10.18 1.23 10.79
N ALA A 18 10.03 1.88 11.94
CA ALA A 18 10.27 1.28 13.26
C ALA A 18 9.26 0.17 13.63
N ARG A 19 8.41 -0.26 12.68
CA ARG A 19 7.37 -1.29 12.81
C ARG A 19 6.39 -1.03 13.96
N ARG A 20 6.14 0.24 14.30
CA ARG A 20 5.18 0.62 15.37
C ARG A 20 3.72 0.64 14.93
N GLY A 21 3.41 0.11 13.74
CA GLY A 21 2.05 0.01 13.21
C GLY A 21 1.97 0.21 11.70
N SER A 22 0.76 0.18 11.16
CA SER A 22 0.52 0.54 9.76
C SER A 22 0.64 2.06 9.56
N LEU A 23 1.17 2.49 8.41
CA LEU A 23 1.28 3.92 8.10
C LEU A 23 -0.07 4.63 8.22
N ARG A 24 -1.14 3.99 7.73
CA ARG A 24 -2.52 4.48 7.85
C ARG A 24 -2.89 4.71 9.32
N GLY A 25 -2.71 3.72 10.18
CA GLY A 25 -3.03 3.84 11.61
C GLY A 25 -2.26 4.97 12.29
N ILE A 26 -0.97 5.09 12.00
CA ILE A 26 -0.10 6.14 12.55
C ILE A 26 -0.54 7.53 12.09
N LEU A 27 -0.81 7.70 10.79
CA LEU A 27 -1.30 8.97 10.23
C LEU A 27 -2.65 9.38 10.84
N PHE A 28 -3.55 8.43 11.11
CA PHE A 28 -4.81 8.69 11.79
C PHE A 28 -4.59 9.17 13.24
N SER A 29 -3.66 8.56 13.97
CA SER A 29 -3.28 9.03 15.31
C SER A 29 -2.69 10.44 15.31
N LEU A 30 -1.97 10.81 14.23
CA LEU A 30 -1.36 12.13 14.06
C LEU A 30 -2.31 13.18 13.44
N LYS A 31 -3.53 12.79 13.07
CA LYS A 31 -4.53 13.69 12.45
C LYS A 31 -4.81 14.93 13.30
N GLY A 32 -4.85 14.77 14.62
CA GLY A 32 -5.05 15.88 15.56
C GLY A 32 -3.95 16.96 15.49
N LYS A 33 -2.70 16.58 15.18
CA LYS A 33 -1.57 17.50 15.06
C LYS A 33 -1.54 18.26 13.73
N SER A 34 -2.10 17.66 12.66
CA SER A 34 -2.04 18.21 11.30
C SER A 34 -3.23 19.13 10.95
N GLY A 35 -4.32 19.03 11.71
CA GLY A 35 -5.49 19.91 11.56
C GLY A 35 -6.08 19.91 10.15
N ARG A 36 -6.25 21.10 9.56
CA ARG A 36 -6.89 21.29 8.23
C ARG A 36 -6.07 20.71 7.07
N ASN A 37 -4.76 20.50 7.24
CA ASN A 37 -3.84 19.99 6.21
C ASN A 37 -3.65 18.46 6.26
N TRP A 38 -4.40 17.73 7.08
CA TRP A 38 -4.17 16.29 7.26
C TRP A 38 -4.26 15.49 5.94
N LYS A 39 -5.12 15.89 5.00
CA LYS A 39 -5.24 15.23 3.69
C LYS A 39 -3.96 15.36 2.87
N SER A 40 -3.32 16.52 2.90
CA SER A 40 -2.06 16.73 2.18
C SER A 40 -0.89 16.03 2.86
N VAL A 41 -0.86 15.98 4.20
CA VAL A 41 0.13 15.17 4.94
C VAL A 41 -0.06 13.68 4.66
N TYR A 42 -1.31 13.21 4.62
CA TYR A 42 -1.64 11.82 4.32
C TYR A 42 -1.15 11.44 2.90
N ALA A 43 -1.49 12.26 1.90
CA ALA A 43 -1.02 12.05 0.54
C ALA A 43 0.51 12.10 0.46
N LEU A 44 1.14 13.12 1.05
CA LEU A 44 2.59 13.30 1.03
C LEU A 44 3.33 12.09 1.62
N ALA A 45 2.88 11.56 2.76
CA ALA A 45 3.50 10.40 3.39
C ALA A 45 3.36 9.15 2.52
N HIS A 46 2.17 8.88 1.98
CA HIS A 46 1.94 7.72 1.12
C HIS A 46 2.72 7.80 -0.20
N GLU A 47 2.75 8.96 -0.85
CA GLU A 47 3.52 9.14 -2.08
C GLU A 47 5.03 9.05 -1.82
N THR A 48 5.55 9.66 -0.74
CA THR A 48 6.98 9.53 -0.39
C THR A 48 7.36 8.07 -0.15
N GLN A 49 6.48 7.29 0.47
CA GLN A 49 6.70 5.85 0.65
C GLN A 49 6.61 5.07 -0.67
N ARG A 50 5.71 5.47 -1.58
CA ARG A 50 5.55 4.86 -2.90
C ARG A 50 6.82 5.01 -3.75
N PHE A 51 7.41 6.21 -3.77
CA PHE A 51 8.61 6.53 -4.54
C PHE A 51 9.92 6.34 -3.77
N HIS A 52 9.92 5.59 -2.65
CA HIS A 52 11.08 5.54 -1.76
C HIS A 52 12.36 4.98 -2.42
N GLU A 53 12.23 4.03 -3.34
CA GLU A 53 13.37 3.43 -4.06
C GLU A 53 13.99 4.43 -5.04
N VAL A 54 13.16 5.10 -5.84
CA VAL A 54 13.57 6.16 -6.78
C VAL A 54 14.25 7.31 -6.05
N LEU A 55 13.66 7.76 -4.93
CA LEU A 55 14.22 8.84 -4.12
C LEU A 55 15.52 8.44 -3.45
N GLN A 56 15.68 7.17 -3.06
CA GLN A 56 16.93 6.69 -2.47
C GLN A 56 18.07 6.74 -3.48
N ALA A 57 17.86 6.17 -4.67
CA ALA A 57 18.86 6.14 -5.71
C ALA A 57 19.24 7.56 -6.17
N ALA A 58 18.27 8.47 -6.26
CA ALA A 58 18.55 9.88 -6.59
C ALA A 58 19.34 10.62 -5.49
N ILE A 59 19.17 10.25 -4.22
CA ILE A 59 19.95 10.83 -3.11
C ILE A 59 21.40 10.33 -3.15
N GLU A 60 21.61 9.04 -3.45
CA GLU A 60 22.94 8.42 -3.58
C GLU A 60 23.75 9.02 -4.75
N GLU A 61 23.10 9.45 -5.84
CA GLU A 61 23.78 10.17 -6.92
C GLU A 61 24.07 11.65 -6.60
N CYS A 62 23.43 12.22 -5.57
CA CYS A 62 23.54 13.63 -5.24
C CYS A 62 24.43 13.84 -3.99
N SER A 63 25.75 13.93 -4.20
CA SER A 63 26.75 14.13 -3.12
C SER A 63 26.37 15.18 -2.06
N PRO A 64 25.86 16.38 -2.40
CA PRO A 64 25.49 17.38 -1.38
C PRO A 64 24.34 16.97 -0.45
N VAL A 65 23.45 16.09 -0.93
CA VAL A 65 22.30 15.59 -0.17
C VAL A 65 22.69 14.30 0.56
N GLU A 66 23.56 13.49 -0.03
CA GLU A 66 24.17 12.33 0.61
C GLU A 66 25.02 12.74 1.83
N GLU A 67 25.92 13.71 1.68
CA GLU A 67 26.73 14.26 2.79
C GLU A 67 25.85 14.81 3.92
N LEU A 68 24.72 15.43 3.56
CA LEU A 68 23.73 15.87 4.54
C LEU A 68 23.12 14.67 5.29
N CYS A 69 22.84 13.56 4.61
CA CYS A 69 22.31 12.34 5.21
C CYS A 69 23.34 11.64 6.12
N GLU A 70 24.61 11.59 5.74
CA GLU A 70 25.67 10.97 6.55
C GLU A 70 25.87 11.68 7.90
N GLY A 71 25.73 13.01 7.92
CA GLY A 71 25.80 13.81 9.15
C GLY A 71 24.61 13.62 10.11
N LEU A 72 23.54 12.95 9.68
CA LEU A 72 22.29 12.84 10.44
C LEU A 72 22.21 11.52 11.21
N ARG A 73 22.26 11.61 12.55
CA ARG A 73 22.06 10.44 13.44
C ARG A 73 20.58 10.12 13.69
N ASP A 74 19.68 11.08 13.45
CA ASP A 74 18.25 10.93 13.72
C ASP A 74 17.49 10.36 12.51
N ARG A 75 16.82 9.21 12.70
CA ARG A 75 15.95 8.60 11.68
C ARG A 75 14.83 9.54 11.20
N LYS A 76 14.28 10.37 12.08
CA LYS A 76 13.25 11.36 11.72
C LYS A 76 13.79 12.39 10.71
N LEU A 77 15.06 12.76 10.83
CA LEU A 77 15.68 13.73 9.92
C LEU A 77 15.94 13.14 8.55
N TRP A 78 16.35 11.88 8.49
CA TRP A 78 16.50 11.17 7.23
C TRP A 78 15.18 11.08 6.44
N TRP A 79 14.09 10.72 7.11
CA TRP A 79 12.76 10.75 6.48
C TRP A 79 12.32 12.16 6.10
N LEU A 80 12.72 13.19 6.85
CA LEU A 80 12.44 14.58 6.49
C LEU A 80 13.14 14.96 5.18
N VAL A 81 14.41 14.58 4.99
CA VAL A 81 15.11 14.82 3.72
C VAL A 81 14.36 14.17 2.56
N ARG A 82 13.98 12.88 2.69
CA ARG A 82 13.23 12.16 1.66
C ARG A 82 11.91 12.84 1.29
N VAL A 83 11.12 13.22 2.30
CA VAL A 83 9.85 13.93 2.09
C VAL A 83 10.06 15.27 1.36
N LEU A 84 11.13 16.00 1.69
CA LEU A 84 11.48 17.26 1.04
C LEU A 84 11.96 17.04 -0.39
N CYS A 85 12.77 15.99 -0.65
CA CYS A 85 13.20 15.62 -1.99
C CYS A 85 12.00 15.27 -2.87
N TYR A 86 11.05 14.49 -2.36
CA TYR A 86 9.80 14.18 -3.07
C TYR A 86 9.04 15.45 -3.46
N ASP A 87 8.81 16.38 -2.53
CA ASP A 87 8.05 17.60 -2.83
C ASP A 87 8.80 18.56 -3.78
N ALA A 88 10.14 18.57 -3.72
CA ALA A 88 10.98 19.39 -4.61
C ALA A 88 11.05 18.86 -6.05
N THR A 89 11.02 17.53 -6.23
CA THR A 89 11.23 16.86 -7.52
C THR A 89 9.90 16.43 -8.17
N ILE A 90 9.30 15.35 -7.67
CA ILE A 90 8.14 14.64 -8.25
C ILE A 90 6.81 15.31 -7.88
N GLY A 91 6.72 15.87 -6.68
CA GLY A 91 5.49 16.39 -6.09
C GLY A 91 4.99 17.68 -6.74
N SER A 92 5.09 18.79 -6.00
CA SER A 92 4.43 20.05 -6.37
C SER A 92 5.09 20.81 -7.54
N GLY A 93 6.16 20.25 -8.11
CA GLY A 93 6.98 20.82 -9.18
C GLY A 93 7.79 22.03 -8.72
N ARG A 94 9.13 21.93 -8.76
CA ARG A 94 10.15 23.02 -8.71
C ARG A 94 9.78 24.29 -7.92
N LYS A 95 9.15 24.15 -6.76
CA LYS A 95 8.84 25.26 -5.85
C LYS A 95 9.78 25.20 -4.65
N LYS A 96 10.18 26.39 -4.16
CA LYS A 96 10.98 26.50 -2.93
C LYS A 96 10.26 25.79 -1.79
N VAL A 97 10.81 24.67 -1.34
CA VAL A 97 10.25 23.92 -0.23
C VAL A 97 10.52 24.71 1.05
N ARG A 98 9.50 24.86 1.90
CA ARG A 98 9.61 25.60 3.16
C ARG A 98 9.40 24.63 4.31
N SER A 99 10.47 24.41 5.07
CA SER A 99 10.44 23.64 6.31
C SER A 99 10.95 24.49 7.46
N ARG A 100 10.51 24.17 8.68
CA ARG A 100 11.00 24.81 9.91
C ARG A 100 12.51 24.60 10.08
N LYS A 101 13.04 23.47 9.61
CA LYS A 101 14.48 23.21 9.45
C LYS A 101 14.99 23.80 8.14
N GLY A 102 15.02 25.14 8.09
CA GLY A 102 15.30 25.92 6.88
C GLY A 102 16.64 25.61 6.18
N SER A 103 17.65 25.13 6.92
CA SER A 103 18.94 24.72 6.32
C SER A 103 18.80 23.51 5.42
N ILE A 104 18.09 22.47 5.87
CA ILE A 104 17.85 21.23 5.11
C ILE A 104 17.03 21.54 3.85
N ALA A 105 15.91 22.26 4.02
CA ALA A 105 15.05 22.62 2.89
C ALA A 105 15.77 23.51 1.86
N ARG A 106 16.72 24.35 2.30
CA ARG A 106 17.53 25.19 1.41
C ARG A 106 18.51 24.36 0.59
N ILE A 107 19.18 23.38 1.19
CA ILE A 107 20.11 22.48 0.49
C ILE A 107 19.34 21.69 -0.59
N VAL A 108 18.24 21.04 -0.19
CA VAL A 108 17.39 20.28 -1.12
C VAL A 108 16.84 21.17 -2.24
N SER A 109 16.36 22.38 -1.92
CA SER A 109 15.83 23.29 -2.94
C SER A 109 16.90 23.81 -3.92
N LYS A 110 18.16 23.94 -3.48
CA LYS A 110 19.27 24.34 -4.36
C LYS A 110 19.66 23.23 -5.32
N ASN A 111 19.64 21.99 -4.85
CA ASN A 111 20.05 20.81 -5.61
C ASN A 111 18.88 20.08 -6.29
N ALA A 112 17.69 20.70 -6.31
CA ALA A 112 16.48 20.09 -6.86
C ALA A 112 16.64 19.72 -8.35
N ASN A 113 17.39 20.52 -9.13
CA ASN A 113 17.64 20.21 -10.54
C ASN A 113 18.53 18.98 -10.69
N VAL A 114 19.61 18.88 -9.91
CA VAL A 114 20.52 17.73 -9.92
C VAL A 114 19.78 16.44 -9.54
N LEU A 115 18.88 16.52 -8.55
CA LEU A 115 18.03 15.39 -8.17
C LEU A 115 17.06 14.98 -9.29
N VAL A 116 16.52 15.94 -10.05
CA VAL A 116 15.68 15.65 -11.22
C VAL A 116 16.51 14.96 -12.30
N ASP A 117 17.68 15.49 -12.61
CA ASP A 117 18.58 14.94 -13.64
C ASP A 117 19.02 13.51 -13.28
N ALA A 118 19.30 13.23 -12.01
CA ALA A 118 19.56 11.88 -11.49
C ALA A 118 18.38 10.92 -11.71
N ILE A 119 17.15 11.37 -11.41
CA ILE A 119 15.94 10.57 -11.64
C ILE A 119 15.74 10.30 -13.15
N GLU A 120 15.95 11.31 -14.01
CA GLU A 120 15.83 11.17 -15.48
C GLU A 120 16.89 10.20 -16.03
N ALA A 121 18.12 10.26 -15.52
CA ALA A 121 19.21 9.36 -15.91
C ALA A 121 18.89 7.89 -15.59
N GLN A 122 18.29 7.62 -14.44
CA GLN A 122 17.91 6.27 -14.01
C GLN A 122 16.74 5.68 -14.81
N HIS A 123 15.83 6.52 -15.31
CA HIS A 123 14.59 6.09 -15.98
C HIS A 123 14.64 6.22 -17.51
N GLY A 124 15.80 6.55 -18.07
CA GLY A 124 16.01 6.59 -19.52
C GLY A 124 15.42 7.82 -20.22
N GLY A 125 15.24 8.93 -19.51
CA GLY A 125 14.81 10.20 -20.09
C GLY A 125 13.78 10.96 -19.25
N GLN A 126 13.17 11.96 -19.88
CA GLN A 126 12.15 12.81 -19.24
C GLN A 126 10.88 12.01 -18.96
N TRP A 127 10.37 12.07 -17.73
CA TRP A 127 9.09 11.46 -17.39
C TRP A 127 7.95 12.43 -17.68
N HIS A 128 6.87 11.95 -18.29
CA HIS A 128 5.67 12.75 -18.56
C HIS A 128 4.62 12.56 -17.48
N ASN A 129 4.51 11.35 -16.92
CA ASN A 129 3.65 11.05 -15.79
C ASN A 129 4.48 10.59 -14.59
N ARG A 130 4.02 10.92 -13.38
CA ARG A 130 4.69 10.50 -12.13
C ARG A 130 4.74 8.99 -12.00
N ASN A 131 3.76 8.28 -12.56
CA ASN A 131 3.70 6.82 -12.51
C ASN A 131 4.76 6.13 -13.38
N ASP A 132 5.30 6.82 -14.39
CA ASP A 132 6.33 6.26 -15.29
C ASP A 132 7.61 5.93 -14.51
N LEU A 133 7.84 6.64 -13.39
CA LEU A 133 8.98 6.46 -12.50
C LEU A 133 8.89 5.20 -11.61
N LEU A 134 7.75 4.52 -11.53
CA LEU A 134 7.59 3.35 -10.65
C LEU A 134 7.88 2.03 -11.37
N GLY A 135 8.40 2.12 -12.59
CA GLY A 135 8.44 1.02 -13.54
C GLY A 135 7.03 0.64 -13.99
N ASN A 136 6.92 0.11 -15.21
CA ASN A 136 5.73 -0.64 -15.60
C ASN A 136 5.73 -1.95 -14.80
N GLY A 137 5.41 -1.86 -13.51
CA GLY A 137 4.88 -3.03 -12.81
C GLY A 137 3.71 -3.54 -13.65
N ASP A 138 3.47 -4.84 -13.63
CA ASP A 138 2.32 -5.51 -14.26
C ASP A 138 0.94 -4.92 -13.87
N ASP A 139 0.87 -3.77 -13.19
CA ASP A 139 -0.29 -2.94 -12.88
C ASP A 139 -1.06 -2.46 -14.13
N ALA A 140 -0.48 -2.54 -15.33
CA ALA A 140 -1.20 -2.29 -16.59
C ALA A 140 -2.20 -3.40 -16.92
N LYS A 141 -1.98 -4.64 -16.44
CA LYS A 141 -3.02 -5.63 -16.28
C LYS A 141 -3.57 -5.43 -14.87
N GLY A 142 -4.60 -4.60 -14.74
CA GLY A 142 -5.12 -4.22 -13.42
C GLY A 142 -5.29 -5.45 -12.50
N LEU A 143 -5.13 -5.24 -11.19
CA LEU A 143 -5.27 -6.35 -10.26
C LEU A 143 -6.66 -6.98 -10.43
N PRO A 144 -6.76 -8.32 -10.51
CA PRO A 144 -8.04 -8.99 -10.57
C PRO A 144 -8.85 -8.63 -9.32
N ARG A 145 -10.16 -8.51 -9.50
CA ARG A 145 -11.09 -8.23 -8.41
C ARG A 145 -11.49 -9.54 -7.75
N TYR A 146 -11.39 -9.57 -6.42
CA TYR A 146 -11.72 -10.75 -5.65
C TYR A 146 -12.98 -10.50 -4.82
N ALA A 147 -13.91 -11.45 -4.86
CA ALA A 147 -15.14 -11.37 -4.09
C ALA A 147 -15.43 -12.70 -3.40
N ARG A 148 -15.56 -12.69 -2.09
CA ARG A 148 -15.85 -13.89 -1.30
C ARG A 148 -17.35 -14.09 -1.17
N ILE A 149 -17.81 -15.32 -1.33
CA ILE A 149 -19.21 -15.68 -1.20
C ILE A 149 -19.53 -15.91 0.28
N ASN A 150 -20.60 -15.28 0.76
CA ASN A 150 -21.12 -15.50 2.09
C ASN A 150 -22.01 -16.74 2.11
N LEU A 151 -21.42 -17.88 2.49
CA LEU A 151 -22.11 -19.17 2.57
C LEU A 151 -23.31 -19.21 3.53
N ILE A 152 -23.46 -18.22 4.40
CA ILE A 152 -24.62 -18.12 5.30
C ILE A 152 -25.85 -17.63 4.54
N LYS A 153 -25.66 -16.80 3.51
CA LYS A 153 -26.73 -16.14 2.76
C LYS A 153 -26.95 -16.74 1.36
N GLY A 154 -26.00 -17.51 0.83
CA GLY A 154 -26.11 -18.12 -0.49
C GLY A 154 -25.15 -19.29 -0.69
N THR A 155 -25.22 -19.90 -1.88
CA THR A 155 -24.32 -20.99 -2.29
C THR A 155 -23.40 -20.52 -3.42
N ARG A 156 -22.27 -21.21 -3.57
CA ARG A 156 -21.28 -20.86 -4.61
C ARG A 156 -21.83 -21.04 -6.01
N GLU A 157 -22.60 -22.10 -6.24
CA GLU A 157 -23.18 -22.42 -7.54
C GLU A 157 -24.18 -21.35 -7.94
N ARG A 158 -25.05 -20.92 -7.01
CA ARG A 158 -26.04 -19.88 -7.26
C ARG A 158 -25.37 -18.55 -7.62
N ALA A 159 -24.33 -18.16 -6.88
CA ALA A 159 -23.60 -16.93 -7.19
C ALA A 159 -22.92 -16.98 -8.57
N LEU A 160 -22.30 -18.12 -8.91
CA LEU A 160 -21.69 -18.32 -10.24
C LEU A 160 -22.72 -18.26 -11.36
N SER A 161 -23.90 -18.85 -11.18
CA SER A 161 -24.97 -18.78 -12.18
C SER A 161 -25.43 -17.34 -12.43
N ILE A 162 -25.70 -16.57 -11.36
CA ILE A 162 -26.12 -15.17 -11.46
C ILE A 162 -25.11 -14.36 -12.29
N TYR A 163 -23.83 -14.40 -11.90
CA TYR A 163 -22.81 -13.61 -12.58
C TYR A 163 -22.57 -14.06 -14.03
N ARG A 164 -22.68 -15.36 -14.33
CA ARG A 164 -22.53 -15.86 -15.71
C ARG A 164 -23.73 -15.49 -16.59
N GLU A 165 -24.95 -15.54 -16.04
CA GLU A 165 -26.17 -15.13 -16.74
C GLU A 165 -26.17 -13.63 -17.05
N GLU A 166 -25.60 -12.82 -16.16
CA GLU A 166 -25.41 -11.37 -16.34
C GLU A 166 -24.21 -11.02 -17.24
N GLY A 167 -23.47 -12.02 -17.74
CA GLY A 167 -22.37 -11.85 -18.69
C GLY A 167 -21.02 -11.50 -18.08
N TYR A 168 -20.83 -11.66 -16.77
CA TYR A 168 -19.53 -11.46 -16.13
C TYR A 168 -18.60 -12.65 -16.35
N GLU A 169 -17.35 -12.35 -16.69
CA GLU A 169 -16.26 -13.33 -16.65
C GLU A 169 -15.88 -13.61 -15.19
N VAL A 170 -16.35 -14.75 -14.65
CA VAL A 170 -16.12 -15.14 -13.26
C VAL A 170 -15.48 -16.53 -13.17
N ALA A 171 -14.37 -16.61 -12.44
CA ALA A 171 -13.69 -17.85 -12.09
C ALA A 171 -13.68 -18.05 -10.57
N VAL A 172 -13.49 -19.29 -10.12
CA VAL A 172 -13.24 -19.59 -8.71
C VAL A 172 -11.74 -19.63 -8.49
N ASP A 173 -11.27 -19.05 -7.39
CA ASP A 173 -9.86 -19.11 -7.00
C ASP A 173 -9.45 -20.56 -6.71
N GLU A 174 -8.28 -20.96 -7.23
CA GLU A 174 -7.75 -22.31 -7.05
C GLU A 174 -7.42 -22.66 -5.60
N HIS A 175 -7.01 -21.66 -4.79
CA HIS A 175 -6.45 -21.89 -3.46
C HIS A 175 -7.45 -21.60 -2.35
N ILE A 176 -8.38 -20.67 -2.57
CA ILE A 176 -9.32 -20.20 -1.55
C ILE A 176 -10.74 -20.61 -1.98
N PRO A 177 -11.35 -21.60 -1.32
CA PRO A 177 -12.69 -22.02 -1.66
C PRO A 177 -13.68 -20.89 -1.42
N ASN A 178 -14.63 -20.72 -2.35
CA ASN A 178 -15.67 -19.69 -2.33
C ASN A 178 -15.16 -18.25 -2.53
N LEU A 179 -13.94 -18.09 -3.04
CA LEU A 179 -13.45 -16.81 -3.54
C LEU A 179 -13.63 -16.77 -5.06
N LEU A 180 -14.36 -15.77 -5.54
CA LEU A 180 -14.57 -15.48 -6.94
C LEU A 180 -13.50 -14.51 -7.43
N VAL A 181 -13.02 -14.72 -8.65
CA VAL A 181 -12.03 -13.92 -9.34
C VAL A 181 -12.68 -13.32 -10.58
N PHE A 182 -12.61 -12.01 -10.68
CA PHE A 182 -13.12 -11.22 -11.80
C PHE A 182 -11.96 -10.50 -12.49
N PRO A 183 -12.08 -10.20 -13.79
CA PRO A 183 -11.09 -9.43 -14.52
C PRO A 183 -10.94 -8.02 -13.91
N SER A 184 -9.83 -7.39 -14.26
CA SER A 184 -9.55 -6.01 -13.85
C SER A 184 -10.61 -5.05 -14.38
N GLY A 185 -11.10 -4.14 -13.54
CA GLY A 185 -12.03 -3.08 -13.97
C GLY A 185 -13.51 -3.45 -13.85
N THR A 186 -13.87 -4.67 -13.40
CA THR A 186 -15.25 -5.01 -13.07
C THR A 186 -15.73 -4.19 -11.85
N ASP A 187 -16.82 -3.44 -12.00
CA ASP A 187 -17.49 -2.79 -10.86
C ASP A 187 -18.50 -3.74 -10.21
N LEU A 188 -18.18 -4.18 -8.99
CA LEU A 188 -19.06 -5.01 -8.17
C LEU A 188 -19.64 -4.23 -6.98
N HIS A 189 -19.20 -2.98 -6.74
CA HIS A 189 -19.66 -2.20 -5.58
C HIS A 189 -21.15 -1.85 -5.68
N SER A 190 -21.64 -1.71 -6.90
CA SER A 190 -23.02 -1.36 -7.21
C SER A 190 -23.94 -2.58 -7.35
N HIS A 191 -23.39 -3.79 -7.22
CA HIS A 191 -24.13 -5.03 -7.51
C HIS A 191 -25.10 -5.43 -6.38
N GLU A 192 -26.28 -5.96 -6.73
CA GLU A 192 -27.31 -6.32 -5.74
C GLU A 192 -26.83 -7.37 -4.73
N THR A 193 -26.04 -8.35 -5.18
CA THR A 193 -25.47 -9.40 -4.31
C THR A 193 -24.52 -8.83 -3.24
N VAL A 194 -23.82 -7.74 -3.55
CA VAL A 194 -22.96 -7.01 -2.60
C VAL A 194 -23.83 -6.19 -1.66
N GLY A 195 -24.86 -5.50 -2.16
CA GLY A 195 -25.83 -4.77 -1.34
C GLY A 195 -26.59 -5.65 -0.35
N ARG A 196 -26.97 -6.87 -0.75
CA ARG A 196 -27.62 -7.89 0.10
C ARG A 196 -26.63 -8.60 1.05
N GLY A 197 -25.33 -8.43 0.82
CA GLY A 197 -24.25 -9.06 1.59
C GLY A 197 -24.09 -10.56 1.35
N GLU A 198 -24.58 -11.05 0.21
CA GLU A 198 -24.35 -12.42 -0.29
C GLU A 198 -22.92 -12.58 -0.81
N VAL A 199 -22.33 -11.49 -1.29
CA VAL A 199 -20.94 -11.41 -1.76
C VAL A 199 -20.22 -10.26 -1.07
N ILE A 200 -18.98 -10.51 -0.65
CA ILE A 200 -18.14 -9.58 0.10
C ILE A 200 -16.88 -9.31 -0.71
N LEU A 201 -16.61 -8.05 -1.03
CA LEU A 201 -15.39 -7.67 -1.73
C LEU A 201 -14.20 -7.79 -0.79
N GLN A 202 -13.24 -8.65 -1.13
CA GLN A 202 -12.09 -8.96 -0.28
C GLN A 202 -10.88 -9.22 -1.16
N ASP A 203 -9.84 -8.40 -1.01
CA ASP A 203 -8.60 -8.59 -1.76
C ASP A 203 -7.88 -9.86 -1.35
N LYS A 204 -7.34 -10.59 -2.34
CA LYS A 204 -6.41 -11.69 -2.09
C LYS A 204 -5.02 -11.12 -1.89
N VAL A 205 -4.45 -11.31 -0.69
CA VAL A 205 -3.07 -10.94 -0.42
C VAL A 205 -2.16 -11.88 -1.22
N ARG A 206 -1.62 -11.37 -2.33
CA ARG A 206 -0.47 -12.01 -2.96
C ARG A 206 0.72 -11.81 -2.02
N ARG A 207 1.11 -12.84 -1.28
CA ARG A 207 2.49 -12.88 -0.78
C ARG A 207 3.37 -12.91 -2.02
N ARG A 208 4.12 -11.83 -2.30
CA ARG A 208 5.35 -11.95 -3.07
C ARG A 208 6.24 -12.90 -2.28
N SER A 209 6.16 -14.21 -2.56
CA SER A 209 7.29 -15.08 -2.25
C SER A 209 8.46 -14.47 -2.99
N ARG A 210 9.45 -13.95 -2.25
CA ARG A 210 10.81 -13.96 -2.76
C ARG A 210 11.06 -15.42 -3.12
N GLN A 211 11.04 -15.76 -4.42
CA GLN A 211 11.57 -17.03 -4.88
C GLN A 211 13.07 -16.98 -4.60
N THR A 212 13.46 -17.38 -3.40
CA THR A 212 14.72 -18.06 -3.21
C THR A 212 14.36 -19.53 -3.23
N SER A 213 14.76 -20.21 -4.31
CA SER A 213 14.72 -21.66 -4.46
C SER A 213 15.33 -22.32 -3.23
N ALA A 214 14.50 -22.76 -2.31
CA ALA A 214 14.86 -23.65 -1.22
C ALA A 214 13.60 -24.41 -0.81
N GLU A 215 13.75 -25.72 -0.72
CA GLU A 215 12.72 -26.75 -0.60
C GLU A 215 11.73 -26.48 0.55
N LEU A 216 10.44 -26.72 0.28
CA LEU A 216 9.37 -26.69 1.28
C LEU A 216 9.42 -27.96 2.14
N PRO A 217 9.56 -27.88 3.48
CA PRO A 217 9.21 -29.00 4.35
C PRO A 217 7.69 -29.08 4.42
N SER A 218 7.16 -30.29 4.25
CA SER A 218 5.74 -30.63 4.42
C SER A 218 5.23 -30.21 5.81
N LEU A 219 4.51 -29.10 5.87
CA LEU A 219 3.79 -28.67 7.07
C LEU A 219 2.35 -29.17 6.96
N SER A 220 2.07 -30.30 7.59
CA SER A 220 0.70 -30.68 7.97
C SER A 220 0.09 -29.56 8.82
N PRO A 221 -1.18 -29.17 8.62
CA PRO A 221 -1.81 -28.12 9.41
C PRO A 221 -1.99 -28.57 10.87
N PRO A 222 -1.59 -27.75 11.88
CA PRO A 222 -1.89 -28.05 13.27
C PRO A 222 -3.38 -27.84 13.59
N PRO A 223 -3.91 -28.50 14.63
CA PRO A 223 -5.32 -28.46 14.99
C PRO A 223 -5.81 -27.06 15.38
N ILE A 224 -7.10 -26.85 15.14
CA ILE A 224 -7.84 -25.58 14.96
C ILE A 224 -7.85 -24.64 16.20
N LEU A 225 -7.37 -25.06 17.37
CA LEU A 225 -7.63 -24.33 18.63
C LEU A 225 -6.64 -23.19 18.96
N GLU A 226 -5.51 -23.06 18.26
CA GLU A 226 -4.44 -22.13 18.68
C GLU A 226 -4.24 -20.90 17.77
N GLN A 227 -5.15 -20.64 16.82
CA GLN A 227 -5.02 -19.51 15.88
C GLN A 227 -5.69 -18.19 16.31
N LEU A 228 -6.33 -18.12 17.48
CA LEU A 228 -7.16 -16.96 17.83
C LEU A 228 -6.46 -15.76 18.48
N HIS A 229 -5.16 -15.82 18.79
CA HIS A 229 -4.49 -14.72 19.52
C HIS A 229 -3.58 -13.80 18.69
N GLY A 230 -3.37 -14.04 17.39
CA GLY A 230 -2.37 -13.29 16.61
C GLY A 230 -2.85 -12.08 15.80
N CYS A 231 -4.12 -12.00 15.41
CA CYS A 231 -4.56 -11.06 14.36
C CYS A 231 -5.98 -10.51 14.60
N ARG A 232 -6.15 -9.63 15.58
CA ARG A 232 -7.43 -8.96 15.88
C ARG A 232 -7.83 -7.81 14.93
N GLY A 233 -7.25 -7.74 13.73
CA GLY A 233 -7.43 -6.57 12.83
C GLY A 233 -8.09 -6.82 11.48
N HIS A 234 -8.22 -8.06 11.00
CA HIS A 234 -8.53 -8.29 9.58
C HIS A 234 -9.52 -9.40 9.26
N LEU A 235 -9.98 -10.17 10.25
CA LEU A 235 -11.00 -11.18 10.01
C LEU A 235 -12.38 -10.54 10.16
N SER A 236 -13.18 -10.58 9.10
CA SER A 236 -14.59 -10.20 9.16
C SER A 236 -15.32 -11.20 10.04
N ALA A 237 -16.27 -10.76 10.88
CA ALA A 237 -17.10 -11.66 11.68
C ALA A 237 -17.81 -12.77 10.85
N ALA A 238 -17.98 -12.53 9.54
CA ALA A 238 -18.49 -13.53 8.60
C ALA A 238 -17.53 -14.70 8.33
N GLU A 239 -16.21 -14.50 8.43
CA GLU A 239 -15.21 -15.57 8.23
C GLU A 239 -15.24 -16.59 9.37
N LEU A 240 -15.48 -16.14 10.61
CA LEU A 240 -15.60 -17.03 11.77
C LEU A 240 -16.89 -17.85 11.75
N ALA A 241 -18.00 -17.27 11.27
CA ALA A 241 -19.28 -17.96 11.22
C ALA A 241 -19.38 -19.01 10.09
N GLY A 242 -18.59 -18.87 9.02
CA GLY A 242 -18.53 -19.86 7.93
C GLY A 242 -17.77 -21.15 8.30
N LEU A 243 -16.72 -21.04 9.13
CA LEU A 243 -15.89 -22.18 9.55
C LEU A 243 -16.62 -23.13 10.51
N GLY A 244 -17.59 -22.63 11.28
CA GLY A 244 -18.34 -23.43 12.26
C GLY A 244 -19.25 -24.51 11.65
N ARG A 245 -19.52 -24.49 10.35
CA ARG A 245 -20.41 -25.46 9.69
C ARG A 245 -19.71 -26.70 9.13
N VAL A 246 -18.37 -26.71 9.07
CA VAL A 246 -17.61 -27.87 8.55
C VAL A 246 -17.45 -28.98 9.59
N CYS A 247 -17.66 -28.71 10.88
CA CYS A 247 -17.45 -29.67 11.96
C CYS A 247 -18.75 -30.28 12.55
N GLY A 248 -19.88 -30.24 11.83
CA GLY A 248 -21.18 -30.70 12.33
C GLY A 248 -21.96 -31.55 11.34
N ALA A 249 -21.34 -32.60 10.80
CA ALA A 249 -22.04 -33.70 10.12
C ALA A 249 -21.19 -34.97 10.29
N GLY A 250 -21.41 -35.64 11.41
CA GLY A 250 -20.70 -36.85 11.81
C GLY A 250 -21.20 -37.32 13.16
N GLU A 251 -22.47 -37.71 13.20
CA GLU A 251 -23.07 -38.86 13.93
C GLU A 251 -24.60 -38.80 13.81
#